data_AF-A0A7Y4HX01-F1
#
_entry.id   AF-A0A7Y4HX01-F1
#
_cell.length_a   1.000
_cell.length_b   1.000
_cell.length_c   1.000
_cell.angle_alpha   90.00
_cell.angle_beta   90.00
_cell.angle_gamma   90.00
#
_symmetry.space_group_name_H-M   'P 1'
#
loop_
_entity.id
_entity.type
_entity.pdbx_description
1 polymer ?
#
loop_
_entity_poly.entity_id
_entity_poly.type
_entity_poly.pdbx_seq_one_letter_code
_entity_poly.pdbx_strand_id
1 'polypeptide(L)'
;MTLIWSALIHPVWDGADQITLAKGKPVLNPTSTTSPVGAPSKTVPLLPQIREIYARSFSVVILVIASLLLSTMPATAHDGLTASAPASEETVPTLPGEIQLTFSNPPSGIGATVIVSDDDGTDWAEGPVSVTNTVATQLLRPGAPAGTYTVQWRVVSSDSHPIEGTYSFTATEGAPAGETGQTTESGAPSAEPQESGSTDTEATANTDSTISGMGGVILVMVLAGLAVIGGLIFFTRRSLRAVGKK
;
A
#
# COMPACT_ATOMS: atom_id res chain seq x y z
N MET A 1 -39.23 -36.53 9.47
CA MET A 1 -38.27 -36.63 10.59
C MET A 1 -38.00 -35.23 11.07
N THR A 2 -38.68 -34.86 12.15
CA THR A 2 -38.76 -33.50 12.69
C THR A 2 -38.24 -33.59 14.11
N LEU A 3 -37.19 -32.87 14.47
CA LEU A 3 -36.83 -32.65 15.86
C LEU A 3 -36.41 -31.19 16.06
N ILE A 4 -37.32 -30.51 16.74
CA ILE A 4 -37.26 -29.18 17.33
C ILE A 4 -36.59 -29.36 18.69
N TRP A 5 -35.73 -28.44 19.13
CA TRP A 5 -35.38 -28.33 20.55
C TRP A 5 -35.68 -26.91 21.04
N SER A 6 -36.50 -26.86 22.09
CA SER A 6 -36.95 -25.70 22.84
C SER A 6 -36.91 -26.07 24.32
N ALA A 7 -36.34 -25.21 25.16
CA ALA A 7 -36.50 -25.10 26.63
C ALA A 7 -35.56 -23.96 27.08
N LEU A 8 -35.98 -22.77 27.52
CA LEU A 8 -36.88 -22.36 28.61
C LEU A 8 -36.43 -22.88 29.99
N ILE A 9 -35.71 -22.03 30.74
CA ILE A 9 -35.53 -22.16 32.20
C ILE A 9 -35.65 -20.77 32.85
N HIS A 10 -36.66 -20.64 33.70
CA HIS A 10 -36.86 -19.67 34.79
C HIS A 10 -37.51 -20.49 35.94
N PRO A 11 -37.74 -19.97 37.17
CA PRO A 11 -36.88 -19.20 38.07
C PRO A 11 -36.96 -19.76 39.52
N VAL A 12 -36.46 -18.95 40.49
CA VAL A 12 -36.79 -18.93 41.94
C VAL A 12 -36.24 -20.06 42.81
N TRP A 13 -35.38 -19.67 43.76
CA TRP A 13 -35.25 -20.36 45.04
C TRP A 13 -35.31 -19.33 46.17
N ASP A 14 -36.34 -19.49 47.00
CA ASP A 14 -36.56 -18.89 48.31
C ASP A 14 -35.99 -19.87 49.36
N GLY A 15 -35.38 -19.35 50.42
CA GLY A 15 -34.65 -20.16 51.40
C GLY A 15 -34.25 -19.35 52.62
N ALA A 16 -35.23 -19.09 53.49
CA ALA A 16 -35.01 -18.76 54.89
C ALA A 16 -34.69 -20.04 55.70
N ASP A 17 -33.74 -19.97 56.64
CA ASP A 17 -33.88 -20.44 58.04
C ASP A 17 -32.56 -20.21 58.83
N GLN A 18 -32.56 -19.31 59.83
CA GLN A 18 -32.67 -19.55 61.29
C GLN A 18 -31.41 -20.13 61.96
N ILE A 19 -30.71 -19.34 62.79
CA ILE A 19 -30.27 -19.75 64.15
C ILE A 19 -30.17 -18.52 65.10
N THR A 20 -30.99 -18.58 66.15
CA THR A 20 -30.94 -18.07 67.55
C THR A 20 -29.52 -17.81 68.14
N LEU A 21 -29.22 -17.01 69.17
CA LEU A 21 -29.90 -16.57 70.41
C LEU A 21 -29.00 -15.50 71.08
N ALA A 22 -29.51 -14.32 71.47
CA ALA A 22 -28.87 -13.52 72.52
C ALA A 22 -29.91 -12.70 73.29
N LYS A 23 -30.05 -13.04 74.56
CA LYS A 23 -31.01 -12.54 75.53
C LYS A 23 -30.35 -11.37 76.29
N GLY A 24 -30.85 -10.15 76.16
CA GLY A 24 -30.37 -8.97 76.90
C GLY A 24 -31.52 -7.98 77.11
N LYS A 25 -31.74 -7.61 78.37
CA LYS A 25 -32.95 -6.98 78.94
C LYS A 25 -33.23 -5.54 78.44
N PRO A 26 -34.49 -5.04 78.61
CA PRO A 26 -34.92 -3.74 78.09
C PRO A 26 -34.54 -2.60 79.04
N VAL A 27 -34.12 -1.47 78.47
CA VAL A 27 -34.08 -0.17 79.17
C VAL A 27 -34.90 0.82 78.35
N LEU A 28 -35.91 1.39 78.99
CA LEU A 28 -36.82 2.40 78.50
C LEU A 28 -36.12 3.77 78.48
N ASN A 29 -36.29 4.57 77.43
CA ASN A 29 -36.85 5.92 77.61
C ASN A 29 -37.35 6.55 76.30
N PRO A 30 -38.44 7.36 76.37
CA PRO A 30 -39.04 8.04 75.23
C PRO A 30 -38.53 9.48 75.11
N THR A 31 -38.36 9.97 73.88
CA THR A 31 -38.61 11.38 73.55
C THR A 31 -38.70 11.53 72.03
N SER A 32 -39.90 11.81 71.55
CA SER A 32 -40.18 12.40 70.25
C SER A 32 -39.67 13.84 70.23
N THR A 33 -38.95 14.22 69.18
CA THR A 33 -38.81 15.64 68.79
C THR A 33 -38.74 15.75 67.27
N THR A 34 -39.71 16.49 66.75
CA THR A 34 -39.98 16.89 65.38
C THR A 34 -39.08 18.06 64.96
N SER A 35 -38.45 18.01 63.77
CA SER A 35 -38.21 19.13 62.81
C SER A 35 -37.01 18.85 61.86
N PRO A 36 -36.87 19.54 60.71
CA PRO A 36 -37.89 20.04 59.79
C PRO A 36 -37.63 19.61 58.31
N VAL A 37 -38.61 19.98 57.49
CA VAL A 37 -38.78 19.88 56.04
C VAL A 37 -37.49 20.16 55.23
N GLY A 38 -37.27 19.32 54.22
CA GLY A 38 -36.08 19.27 53.39
C GLY A 38 -35.86 20.45 52.44
N ALA A 39 -34.58 20.70 52.17
CA ALA A 39 -34.13 21.42 50.98
C ALA A 39 -33.88 20.41 49.86
N PRO A 40 -34.34 20.65 48.61
CA PRO A 40 -34.00 19.78 47.50
C PRO A 40 -32.51 19.91 47.18
N SER A 41 -31.73 18.87 47.46
CA SER A 41 -30.37 18.73 46.95
C SER A 41 -30.43 18.67 45.42
N LYS A 42 -29.94 19.71 44.74
CA LYS A 42 -29.71 19.67 43.29
C LYS A 42 -28.58 18.66 43.02
N THR A 43 -28.93 17.42 42.78
CA THR A 43 -28.02 16.41 42.25
C THR A 43 -27.68 16.81 40.81
N VAL A 44 -26.50 17.39 40.61
CA VAL A 44 -25.98 17.64 39.25
C VAL A 44 -25.55 16.27 38.69
N PRO A 45 -26.18 15.73 37.63
CA PRO A 45 -25.81 14.44 37.09
C PRO A 45 -24.45 14.56 36.38
N LEU A 46 -23.37 14.12 37.03
CA LEU A 46 -22.01 14.15 36.48
C LEU A 46 -21.74 13.05 35.44
N LEU A 47 -22.71 12.18 35.15
CA LEU A 47 -22.50 10.98 34.32
C LEU A 47 -22.61 11.13 32.79
N PRO A 48 -23.16 12.19 32.15
CA PRO A 48 -23.19 12.25 30.69
C PRO A 48 -21.87 12.76 30.07
N GLN A 49 -20.98 13.39 30.83
CA GLN A 49 -19.76 14.00 30.26
C GLN A 49 -18.64 13.00 29.98
N ILE A 50 -18.56 11.92 30.76
CA ILE A 50 -17.48 10.92 30.64
C ILE A 50 -17.65 10.06 29.39
N ARG A 51 -18.89 9.68 29.03
CA ARG A 51 -19.17 8.88 27.81
C ARG A 51 -18.81 9.61 26.52
N GLU A 52 -18.99 10.94 26.48
CA GLU A 52 -18.70 11.74 25.28
C GLU A 52 -17.19 11.90 25.06
N ILE A 53 -16.41 11.97 26.13
CA ILE A 53 -14.94 12.02 26.05
C ILE A 53 -14.39 10.69 25.51
N TYR A 54 -14.91 9.55 25.98
CA TYR A 54 -14.49 8.24 25.48
C TYR A 54 -14.94 8.00 24.03
N ALA A 55 -16.17 8.40 23.67
CA ALA A 55 -16.66 8.28 22.30
C ALA A 55 -15.82 9.12 21.32
N ARG A 56 -15.51 10.37 21.67
CA ARG A 56 -14.63 11.24 20.85
C ARG A 56 -13.22 10.68 20.72
N SER A 57 -12.66 10.18 21.81
CA SER A 57 -11.32 9.58 21.80
C SER A 57 -11.26 8.33 20.93
N PHE A 58 -12.30 7.49 20.99
CA PHE A 58 -12.42 6.29 20.15
C PHE A 58 -12.59 6.64 18.67
N SER A 59 -13.41 7.64 18.34
CA SER A 59 -13.54 8.14 16.97
C SER A 59 -12.23 8.70 16.41
N VAL A 60 -11.44 9.43 17.22
CA VAL A 60 -10.12 9.93 16.80
C VAL A 60 -9.16 8.77 16.54
N VAL A 61 -9.13 7.75 17.41
CA VAL A 61 -8.28 6.56 17.23
C VAL A 61 -8.68 5.79 15.96
N ILE A 62 -9.98 5.59 15.71
CA ILE A 62 -10.46 4.95 14.48
C ILE A 62 -10.05 5.76 13.25
N LEU A 63 -10.20 7.09 13.28
CA LEU A 63 -9.83 7.95 12.16
C LEU A 63 -8.32 7.91 11.89
N VAL A 64 -7.49 7.88 12.93
CA VAL A 64 -6.03 7.75 12.77
C VAL A 64 -5.67 6.38 12.19
N ILE A 65 -6.26 5.29 12.70
CA ILE A 65 -6.01 3.94 12.17
C ILE A 65 -6.47 3.83 10.71
N ALA A 66 -7.65 4.33 10.39
CA ALA A 66 -8.17 4.36 9.03
C ALA A 66 -7.26 5.19 8.09
N SER A 67 -6.78 6.36 8.54
CA SER A 67 -5.85 7.18 7.75
C SER A 67 -4.52 6.49 7.49
N LEU A 68 -4.00 5.70 8.44
CA LEU A 68 -2.76 4.95 8.27
C LEU A 68 -2.93 3.79 7.29
N LEU A 69 -4.08 3.10 7.34
CA LEU A 69 -4.40 1.99 6.43
C LEU A 69 -4.63 2.45 4.99
N LEU A 70 -5.04 3.70 4.77
CA LEU A 70 -5.20 4.27 3.43
C LEU A 70 -3.87 4.72 2.79
N SER A 71 -2.75 4.72 3.54
CA SER A 71 -1.47 5.28 3.09
C SER A 71 -0.45 4.21 2.64
N THR A 72 -0.91 3.06 2.14
CA THR A 72 -0.03 2.02 1.57
C THR A 72 -0.23 1.86 0.07
N MET A 73 -0.02 2.94 -0.70
CA MET A 73 0.20 2.77 -2.14
C MET A 73 1.68 2.48 -2.38
N PRO A 74 2.03 1.40 -3.13
CA PRO A 74 3.41 1.17 -3.52
C PRO A 74 3.87 2.35 -4.40
N ALA A 75 4.92 3.04 -3.97
CA ALA A 75 5.60 3.99 -4.84
C ALA A 75 6.45 3.19 -5.84
N THR A 76 6.04 3.15 -7.11
CA THR A 76 6.84 2.56 -8.18
C THR A 76 7.94 3.55 -8.56
N ALA A 77 9.10 3.45 -7.91
CA ALA A 77 10.25 4.33 -8.17
C ALA A 77 11.12 3.86 -9.36
N HIS A 78 10.99 2.59 -9.75
CA HIS A 78 11.81 2.02 -10.81
C HIS A 78 11.25 2.37 -12.19
N ASP A 79 12.14 2.86 -13.05
CA ASP A 79 11.81 3.01 -14.46
C ASP A 79 11.70 1.64 -15.12
N GLY A 80 10.76 1.52 -16.06
CA GLY A 80 10.59 0.32 -16.86
C GLY A 80 10.64 0.64 -18.33
N LEU A 81 11.05 -0.34 -19.14
CA LEU A 81 10.84 -0.30 -20.59
C LEU A 81 9.33 -0.40 -20.84
N THR A 82 8.77 0.59 -21.52
CA THR A 82 7.33 0.67 -21.83
C THR A 82 7.02 0.34 -23.28
N ALA A 83 7.98 0.56 -24.19
CA ALA A 83 7.87 0.20 -25.60
C ALA A 83 9.25 0.06 -26.25
N SER A 84 9.31 -0.64 -27.38
CA SER A 84 10.49 -0.70 -28.24
C SER A 84 10.09 -0.60 -29.71
N ALA A 85 11.01 -0.13 -30.55
CA ALA A 85 10.90 -0.16 -32.00
C ALA A 85 12.21 -0.75 -32.58
N PRO A 86 12.17 -1.93 -33.22
CA PRO A 86 11.03 -2.85 -33.33
C PRO A 86 10.49 -3.34 -31.98
N ALA A 87 9.20 -3.68 -31.94
CA ALA A 87 8.56 -4.24 -30.76
C ALA A 87 9.05 -5.67 -30.50
N SER A 88 8.91 -6.12 -29.24
CA SER A 88 9.23 -7.51 -28.88
C SER A 88 8.41 -8.50 -29.71
N GLU A 89 9.09 -9.50 -30.25
CA GLU A 89 8.56 -10.55 -31.13
C GLU A 89 7.96 -10.01 -32.45
N GLU A 90 8.22 -8.74 -32.80
CA GLU A 90 7.78 -8.17 -34.07
C GLU A 90 8.57 -8.77 -35.25
N THR A 91 7.88 -9.01 -36.37
CA THR A 91 8.52 -9.30 -37.65
C THR A 91 8.43 -8.07 -38.54
N VAL A 92 9.57 -7.44 -38.83
CA VAL A 92 9.67 -6.27 -39.71
C VAL A 92 10.11 -6.69 -41.12
N PRO A 93 9.63 -6.01 -42.17
CA PRO A 93 10.00 -6.35 -43.55
C PRO A 93 11.50 -6.12 -43.80
N THR A 94 12.04 -5.03 -43.26
CA THR A 94 13.44 -4.62 -43.43
C THR A 94 14.00 -4.22 -42.08
N LEU A 95 15.24 -4.63 -41.79
CA LEU A 95 15.94 -4.24 -40.56
C LEU A 95 16.10 -2.70 -40.53
N PRO A 96 15.62 -2.00 -39.48
CA PRO A 96 15.78 -0.56 -39.36
C PRO A 96 17.25 -0.16 -39.20
N GLY A 97 17.56 1.12 -39.42
CA GLY A 97 18.89 1.66 -39.15
C GLY A 97 19.17 1.92 -37.66
N GLU A 98 18.17 1.75 -36.79
CA GLU A 98 18.27 2.00 -35.36
C GLU A 98 17.27 1.16 -34.56
N ILE A 99 17.59 0.97 -33.28
CA ILE A 99 16.68 0.46 -32.26
C ILE A 99 16.30 1.62 -31.33
N GLN A 100 15.02 1.76 -31.02
CA GLN A 100 14.53 2.71 -30.03
C GLN A 100 13.90 1.98 -28.84
N LEU A 101 14.27 2.40 -27.63
CA LEU A 101 13.78 1.88 -26.36
C LEU A 101 13.11 3.03 -25.61
N THR A 102 11.80 2.93 -25.35
CA THR A 102 11.03 3.93 -24.60
C THR A 102 10.86 3.47 -23.17
N PHE A 103 11.16 4.36 -22.23
CA PHE A 103 11.06 4.12 -20.79
C PHE A 103 9.92 4.94 -20.16
N SER A 104 9.51 4.58 -18.95
CA SER A 104 8.48 5.30 -18.19
C SER A 104 8.93 6.69 -17.74
N ASN A 105 10.23 6.88 -17.48
CA ASN A 105 10.86 8.18 -17.20
C ASN A 105 12.21 8.29 -17.93
N PRO A 106 12.79 9.50 -18.05
CA PRO A 106 14.08 9.68 -18.70
C PRO A 106 15.22 8.93 -18.00
N PRO A 107 15.83 7.91 -18.64
CA PRO A 107 17.01 7.26 -18.07
C PRO A 107 18.25 8.17 -18.22
N SER A 108 19.29 7.90 -17.44
CA SER A 108 20.61 8.47 -17.65
C SER A 108 21.32 7.77 -18.81
N GLY A 109 21.87 8.57 -19.74
CA GLY A 109 22.71 8.06 -20.83
C GLY A 109 24.12 7.65 -20.39
N ILE A 110 24.54 7.96 -19.15
CA ILE A 110 25.88 7.61 -18.67
C ILE A 110 25.95 6.09 -18.46
N GLY A 111 26.80 5.43 -19.24
CA GLY A 111 26.98 3.98 -19.19
C GLY A 111 25.83 3.19 -19.82
N ALA A 112 24.92 3.85 -20.55
CA ALA A 112 23.89 3.17 -21.33
C ALA A 112 24.54 2.29 -22.40
N THR A 113 24.06 1.05 -22.51
CA THR A 113 24.57 0.05 -23.43
C THR A 113 23.40 -0.66 -24.10
N VAL A 114 23.44 -0.78 -25.42
CA VAL A 114 22.51 -1.58 -26.21
C VAL A 114 23.34 -2.42 -27.18
N ILE A 115 23.16 -3.73 -27.13
CA ILE A 115 23.81 -4.74 -27.98
C ILE A 115 22.71 -5.35 -28.84
N VAL A 116 22.97 -5.50 -30.14
CA VAL A 116 21.98 -6.02 -31.09
C VAL A 116 22.61 -7.14 -31.89
N SER A 117 22.45 -8.37 -31.40
CA SER A 117 23.11 -9.55 -31.96
C SER A 117 22.23 -10.28 -32.96
N ASP A 118 22.79 -10.74 -34.07
CA ASP A 118 22.13 -11.71 -34.96
C ASP A 118 22.22 -13.15 -34.40
N ASP A 119 21.65 -14.11 -35.15
CA ASP A 119 21.66 -15.55 -34.81
C ASP A 119 23.09 -16.14 -34.73
N ASP A 120 24.08 -15.53 -35.40
CA ASP A 120 25.49 -15.93 -35.32
C ASP A 120 26.22 -15.30 -34.12
N GLY A 121 25.54 -14.45 -33.35
CA GLY A 121 26.09 -13.73 -32.20
C GLY A 121 26.87 -12.47 -32.56
N THR A 122 26.83 -12.03 -33.81
CA THR A 122 27.49 -10.80 -34.26
C THR A 122 26.70 -9.59 -33.78
N ASP A 123 27.29 -8.72 -32.97
CA ASP A 123 26.68 -7.46 -32.53
C ASP A 123 26.74 -6.41 -33.63
N TRP A 124 25.59 -5.94 -34.11
CA TRP A 124 25.40 -4.96 -35.17
C TRP A 124 25.24 -3.52 -34.67
N ALA A 125 25.29 -3.26 -33.35
CA ALA A 125 25.24 -1.91 -32.81
C ALA A 125 26.40 -1.02 -33.32
N GLU A 126 26.11 0.25 -33.59
CA GLU A 126 27.08 1.26 -34.03
C GLU A 126 27.11 2.48 -33.11
N GLY A 127 28.29 2.80 -32.58
CA GLY A 127 28.49 4.00 -31.77
C GLY A 127 27.80 3.96 -30.40
N PRO A 128 27.78 5.09 -29.68
CA PRO A 128 27.18 5.18 -28.35
C PRO A 128 25.65 5.24 -28.41
N VAL A 129 24.99 4.79 -27.34
CA VAL A 129 23.55 5.01 -27.13
C VAL A 129 23.29 6.50 -26.93
N SER A 130 22.35 7.04 -27.70
CA SER A 130 21.84 8.40 -27.50
C SER A 130 20.58 8.35 -26.65
N VAL A 131 20.43 9.26 -25.68
CA VAL A 131 19.21 9.36 -24.87
C VAL A 131 18.60 10.74 -25.03
N THR A 132 17.33 10.79 -25.44
CA THR A 132 16.53 12.02 -25.57
C THR A 132 15.18 11.81 -24.89
N ASN A 133 14.89 12.59 -23.86
CA ASN A 133 13.71 12.40 -23.00
C ASN A 133 13.66 10.96 -22.48
N THR A 134 12.56 10.25 -22.71
CA THR A 134 12.32 8.87 -22.31
C THR A 134 12.83 7.83 -23.31
N VAL A 135 13.51 8.24 -24.38
CA VAL A 135 13.90 7.35 -25.48
C VAL A 135 15.42 7.18 -25.52
N ALA A 136 15.87 5.93 -25.48
CA ALA A 136 17.24 5.55 -25.81
C ALA A 136 17.31 4.99 -27.23
N THR A 137 18.22 5.49 -28.04
CA THR A 137 18.40 5.14 -29.45
C THR A 137 19.78 4.54 -29.67
N GLN A 138 19.83 3.36 -30.29
CA GLN A 138 21.04 2.68 -30.71
C GLN A 138 21.05 2.56 -32.23
N LEU A 139 22.05 3.15 -32.90
CA LEU A 139 22.23 2.98 -34.34
C LEU A 139 22.72 1.56 -34.66
N LEU A 140 22.37 1.06 -35.84
CA LEU A 140 22.81 -0.22 -36.39
C LEU A 140 23.73 -0.01 -37.59
N ARG A 141 24.78 -0.83 -37.68
CA ARG A 141 25.68 -0.81 -38.83
C ARG A 141 24.95 -1.29 -40.09
N PRO A 142 25.22 -0.69 -41.26
CA PRO A 142 24.64 -1.14 -42.52
C PRO A 142 25.12 -2.55 -42.91
N GLY A 143 24.33 -3.23 -43.74
CA GLY A 143 24.70 -4.55 -44.28
C GLY A 143 24.47 -5.74 -43.35
N ALA A 144 23.80 -5.54 -42.23
CA ALA A 144 23.32 -6.61 -41.36
C ALA A 144 22.32 -7.53 -42.11
N PRO A 145 22.39 -8.87 -41.96
CA PRO A 145 21.59 -9.81 -42.74
C PRO A 145 20.11 -9.83 -42.33
N ALA A 146 19.26 -10.52 -43.11
CA ALA A 146 17.94 -10.92 -42.61
C ALA A 146 18.11 -11.99 -41.53
N GLY A 147 17.20 -12.03 -40.56
CA GLY A 147 17.26 -13.03 -39.48
C GLY A 147 16.58 -12.57 -38.19
N THR A 148 16.77 -13.38 -37.14
CA THR A 148 16.35 -13.02 -35.78
C THR A 148 17.45 -12.20 -35.13
N TYR A 149 17.04 -11.17 -34.40
CA TYR A 149 17.92 -10.29 -33.66
C TYR A 149 17.56 -10.32 -32.18
N THR A 150 18.58 -10.41 -31.33
CA THR A 150 18.44 -10.28 -29.88
C THR A 150 18.97 -8.91 -29.46
N VAL A 151 18.09 -8.11 -28.85
CA VAL A 151 18.43 -6.81 -28.28
C VAL A 151 18.63 -6.98 -26.78
N GLN A 152 19.85 -6.74 -26.30
CA GLN A 152 20.20 -6.69 -24.89
C GLN A 152 20.49 -5.25 -24.51
N TRP A 153 19.89 -4.75 -23.44
CA TRP A 153 20.06 -3.35 -23.04
C TRP A 153 20.29 -3.22 -21.54
N ARG A 154 21.01 -2.16 -21.19
CA ARG A 154 21.23 -1.71 -19.82
C ARG A 154 21.27 -0.19 -19.79
N VAL A 155 20.49 0.42 -18.91
CA VAL A 155 20.49 1.87 -18.65
C VAL A 155 20.46 2.13 -17.15
N VAL A 156 20.75 3.36 -16.74
CA VAL A 156 20.56 3.80 -15.34
C VAL A 156 19.25 4.57 -15.27
N SER A 157 18.30 4.11 -14.45
CA SER A 157 17.02 4.78 -14.25
C SER A 157 17.18 6.15 -13.57
N SER A 158 16.13 6.95 -13.63
CA SER A 158 16.00 8.25 -12.98
C SER A 158 16.19 8.20 -11.45
N ASP A 159 15.95 7.06 -10.81
CA ASP A 159 16.22 6.80 -9.39
C ASP A 159 17.65 6.29 -9.10
N SER A 160 18.55 6.34 -10.08
CA SER A 160 19.98 5.98 -9.99
C SER A 160 20.31 4.49 -9.84
N HIS A 161 19.37 3.59 -10.13
CA HIS A 161 19.65 2.14 -10.19
C HIS A 161 19.87 1.67 -11.63
N PRO A 162 20.76 0.70 -11.88
CA PRO A 162 20.81 0.05 -13.18
C PRO A 162 19.55 -0.79 -13.41
N ILE A 163 18.97 -0.67 -14.61
CA ILE A 163 17.93 -1.56 -15.13
C ILE A 163 18.42 -2.18 -16.44
N GLU A 164 17.99 -3.41 -16.69
CA GLU A 164 18.42 -4.18 -17.86
C GLU A 164 17.27 -5.04 -18.40
N GLY A 165 17.41 -5.48 -19.63
CA GLY A 165 16.44 -6.35 -20.27
C GLY A 165 16.92 -6.93 -21.57
N THR A 166 16.11 -7.83 -22.12
CA THR A 166 16.35 -8.54 -23.36
C THR A 166 15.04 -8.77 -24.08
N TYR A 167 15.04 -8.63 -25.40
CA TYR A 167 13.95 -9.07 -26.25
C TYR A 167 14.48 -9.45 -27.64
N SER A 168 13.64 -10.14 -28.42
CA SER A 168 13.93 -10.52 -29.80
C SER A 168 12.98 -9.87 -30.79
N PHE A 169 13.43 -9.70 -32.03
CA PHE A 169 12.59 -9.36 -33.17
C PHE A 169 13.16 -10.02 -34.44
N THR A 170 12.39 -10.09 -35.52
CA THR A 170 12.80 -10.72 -36.77
C THR A 170 12.76 -9.71 -37.91
N ALA A 171 13.80 -9.66 -38.75
CA ALA A 171 13.81 -8.90 -39.99
C ALA A 171 13.81 -9.85 -41.19
N THR A 172 12.85 -9.72 -42.10
CA THR A 172 12.78 -10.59 -43.30
C THR A 172 13.78 -10.20 -44.38
N GLU A 173 14.23 -8.95 -44.38
CA GLU A 173 15.28 -8.41 -45.25
C GLU A 173 16.34 -7.72 -44.38
N GLY A 174 17.59 -7.81 -44.82
CA GLY A 174 18.72 -7.19 -44.13
C GLY A 174 18.70 -5.65 -44.17
N ALA A 175 19.58 -5.03 -43.41
CA ALA A 175 19.73 -3.57 -43.43
C ALA A 175 20.16 -3.11 -44.83
N PRO A 176 19.58 -2.01 -45.34
CA PRO A 176 20.02 -1.43 -46.59
C PRO A 176 21.53 -1.15 -46.54
N ALA A 177 22.23 -1.54 -47.60
CA ALA A 177 23.66 -1.32 -47.73
C ALA A 177 23.92 0.17 -48.00
N GLY A 178 24.06 0.95 -46.93
CA GLY A 178 24.65 2.29 -46.94
C GLY A 178 24.07 3.29 -47.93
N GLU A 179 22.98 3.95 -47.53
CA GLU A 179 22.76 5.36 -47.87
C GLU A 179 22.20 6.07 -46.63
N THR A 180 23.00 6.99 -46.07
CA THR A 180 22.64 7.86 -44.96
C THR A 180 21.35 8.63 -45.26
N GLY A 181 20.35 8.45 -44.40
CA GLY A 181 19.25 9.39 -44.22
C GLY A 181 18.04 9.17 -45.13
N GLN A 182 17.08 8.40 -44.65
CA GLN A 182 15.68 8.67 -44.98
C GLN A 182 14.82 8.43 -43.73
N THR A 183 14.41 9.53 -43.11
CA THR A 183 13.25 9.58 -42.23
C THR A 183 12.06 9.10 -43.05
N THR A 184 11.70 7.83 -42.92
CA THR A 184 10.39 7.35 -43.37
C THR A 184 9.37 7.86 -42.36
N GLU A 185 8.84 9.03 -42.65
CA GLU A 185 7.60 9.56 -42.09
C GLU A 185 6.47 8.63 -42.57
N SER A 186 6.29 7.50 -41.89
CA SER A 186 5.19 6.56 -42.16
C SER A 186 4.02 6.87 -41.24
N GLY A 187 3.10 7.69 -41.76
CA GLY A 187 1.66 7.60 -41.54
C GLY A 187 1.17 7.51 -40.09
N ALA A 188 0.82 8.66 -39.52
CA ALA A 188 -0.10 8.73 -38.40
C ALA A 188 -1.42 8.00 -38.72
N PRO A 189 -1.87 7.02 -37.91
CA PRO A 189 -3.27 6.69 -37.84
C PRO A 189 -3.93 7.64 -36.83
N SER A 190 -4.91 8.39 -37.33
CA SER A 190 -5.91 9.10 -36.52
C SER A 190 -6.55 8.12 -35.54
N ALA A 191 -6.25 8.25 -34.25
CA ALA A 191 -6.97 7.57 -33.18
C ALA A 191 -8.09 8.49 -32.68
N GLU A 192 -9.32 8.12 -33.02
CA GLU A 192 -10.55 8.63 -32.44
C GLU A 192 -10.64 8.17 -30.96
N PRO A 193 -11.17 8.98 -30.02
CA PRO A 193 -11.20 8.61 -28.61
C PRO A 193 -12.28 7.56 -28.35
N GLN A 194 -11.89 6.32 -28.06
CA GLN A 194 -12.80 5.33 -27.47
C GLN A 194 -12.68 5.33 -25.95
N GLU A 195 -13.66 5.97 -25.33
CA GLU A 195 -14.04 5.82 -23.93
C GLU A 195 -14.63 4.42 -23.71
N SER A 196 -14.04 3.60 -22.83
CA SER A 196 -14.76 2.62 -21.99
C SER A 196 -13.84 1.82 -21.07
N GLY A 197 -14.21 1.82 -19.78
CA GLY A 197 -14.32 0.57 -19.02
C GLY A 197 -13.17 0.21 -18.10
N SER A 198 -13.13 0.80 -16.90
CA SER A 198 -12.54 0.17 -15.72
C SER A 198 -13.09 -1.25 -15.55
N THR A 199 -12.20 -2.24 -15.47
CA THR A 199 -12.51 -3.49 -14.79
C THR A 199 -11.38 -3.80 -13.83
N ASP A 200 -11.72 -3.73 -12.55
CA ASP A 200 -10.93 -4.12 -11.40
C ASP A 200 -10.79 -5.66 -11.40
N THR A 201 -9.59 -6.21 -11.30
CA THR A 201 -9.38 -7.62 -10.96
C THR A 201 -8.04 -7.79 -10.25
N GLU A 202 -8.18 -7.91 -8.93
CA GLU A 202 -7.32 -8.53 -7.94
C GLU A 202 -6.76 -9.91 -8.36
N ALA A 203 -5.44 -10.13 -8.19
CA ALA A 203 -4.90 -11.41 -7.70
C ALA A 203 -3.36 -11.39 -7.47
N THR A 204 -3.01 -11.50 -6.17
CA THR A 204 -1.97 -12.37 -5.59
C THR A 204 -0.49 -12.03 -5.80
N ALA A 205 0.03 -11.18 -4.90
CA ALA A 205 1.46 -11.10 -4.62
C ALA A 205 1.93 -12.31 -3.79
N ASN A 206 2.82 -13.12 -4.37
CA ASN A 206 3.57 -14.12 -3.62
C ASN A 206 4.55 -13.41 -2.68
N THR A 207 4.42 -13.74 -1.40
CA THR A 207 5.26 -13.26 -0.31
C THR A 207 6.57 -14.02 -0.32
N ASP A 208 7.67 -13.39 -0.74
CA ASP A 208 8.97 -13.65 -0.14
C ASP A 208 9.92 -12.49 -0.46
N SER A 209 10.83 -12.18 0.47
CA SER A 209 11.88 -11.14 0.34
C SER A 209 11.56 -9.71 0.81
N THR A 210 10.88 -9.55 1.95
CA THR A 210 10.76 -8.21 2.59
C THR A 210 11.29 -8.18 4.03
N ILE A 211 12.31 -8.96 4.37
CA ILE A 211 12.80 -9.01 5.76
C ILE A 211 13.89 -7.96 6.08
N SER A 212 14.55 -7.34 5.09
CA SER A 212 15.69 -6.44 5.40
C SER A 212 15.32 -4.96 5.61
N GLY A 213 14.16 -4.48 5.17
CA GLY A 213 13.72 -3.09 5.35
C GLY A 213 12.62 -2.88 6.41
N MET A 214 11.92 -3.96 6.79
CA MET A 214 10.77 -3.91 7.69
C MET A 214 11.12 -3.81 9.18
N GLY A 215 12.35 -4.11 9.58
CA GLY A 215 12.77 -4.01 10.98
C GLY A 215 12.63 -2.61 11.57
N GLY A 216 12.94 -1.57 10.77
CA GLY A 216 12.85 -0.18 11.21
C GLY A 216 11.39 0.31 11.35
N VAL A 217 10.54 0.00 10.37
CA VAL A 217 9.13 0.40 10.40
C VAL A 217 8.31 -0.37 11.43
N ILE A 218 8.57 -1.67 11.63
CA ILE A 218 7.93 -2.43 12.71
C ILE A 218 8.34 -1.89 14.08
N LEU A 219 9.60 -1.52 14.29
CA LEU A 219 10.07 -0.92 15.55
C LEU A 219 9.37 0.44 15.81
N VAL A 220 9.26 1.30 14.80
CA VAL A 220 8.58 2.60 14.93
C VAL A 220 7.09 2.41 15.24
N MET A 221 6.41 1.47 14.58
CA MET A 221 5.00 1.16 14.83
C MET A 221 4.76 0.60 16.23
N VAL A 222 5.64 -0.30 16.71
CA VAL A 222 5.56 -0.84 18.07
C VAL A 222 5.79 0.26 19.12
N LEU A 223 6.77 1.14 18.92
CA LEU A 223 7.03 2.27 19.82
C LEU A 223 5.86 3.26 19.85
N ALA A 224 5.26 3.56 18.71
CA ALA A 224 4.07 4.40 18.62
C ALA A 224 2.87 3.76 19.35
N GLY A 225 2.64 2.46 19.15
CA GLY A 225 1.60 1.72 19.86
C GLY A 225 1.79 1.74 21.38
N LEU A 226 3.02 1.52 21.86
CA LEU A 226 3.37 1.56 23.27
C LEU A 226 3.19 2.97 23.88
N ALA A 227 3.53 4.03 23.13
CA ALA A 227 3.32 5.41 23.58
C ALA A 227 1.83 5.76 23.74
N VAL A 228 0.97 5.29 22.84
CA VAL A 228 -0.49 5.47 22.93
C VAL A 228 -1.05 4.74 24.15
N ILE A 229 -0.65 3.48 24.37
CA ILE A 229 -1.07 2.69 25.53
C ILE A 229 -0.58 3.35 26.83
N GLY A 230 0.68 3.79 26.87
CA GLY A 230 1.26 4.50 28.01
C GLY A 230 0.54 5.82 28.33
N GLY A 231 0.19 6.59 27.29
CA GLY A 231 -0.58 7.83 27.42
C GLY A 231 -1.98 7.58 28.00
N LEU A 232 -2.67 6.52 27.55
CA LEU A 232 -3.99 6.15 28.04
C LEU A 232 -3.96 5.74 29.53
N ILE A 233 -2.95 4.94 29.92
CA ILE A 233 -2.75 4.53 31.33
C ILE A 233 -2.40 5.73 32.20
N PHE A 234 -1.53 6.63 31.75
CA PHE A 234 -1.18 7.83 32.50
C PHE A 234 -2.39 8.75 32.71
N PHE A 235 -3.18 8.97 31.66
CA PHE A 235 -4.33 9.86 31.69
C PHE A 235 -5.46 9.32 32.59
N THR A 236 -5.75 8.02 32.52
CA THR A 236 -6.74 7.36 33.39
C THR A 236 -6.28 7.36 34.86
N ARG A 237 -4.99 7.15 35.15
CA ARG A 237 -4.48 7.23 36.52
C ARG A 237 -4.49 8.66 37.06
N ARG A 238 -4.22 9.66 36.21
CA ARG A 238 -4.28 11.08 36.57
C ARG A 238 -5.71 11.52 36.87
N SER A 239 -6.68 11.08 36.09
CA SER A 239 -8.10 11.44 36.31
C SER A 239 -8.63 10.82 37.62
N LEU A 240 -8.23 9.60 37.95
CA LEU A 240 -8.64 8.94 39.21
C LEU A 240 -8.01 9.58 40.46
N ARG A 241 -6.76 10.06 40.38
CA ARG A 241 -6.09 10.75 41.50
C ARG A 241 -6.65 12.14 41.80
N ALA A 242 -7.26 12.80 40.82
CA ALA A 242 -7.89 14.10 41.00
C ALA A 242 -9.22 14.01 41.78
N VAL A 243 -9.83 12.83 41.84
CA VAL A 243 -11.14 12.60 42.50
C VAL A 243 -10.98 12.27 43.99
N GLY A 244 -9.85 11.69 44.42
CA GLY A 244 -9.62 11.28 45.82
C GLY A 244 -9.11 12.36 46.79
N LYS A 245 -9.16 13.65 46.42
CA LYS A 245 -8.60 14.77 47.22
C LYS A 245 -9.65 15.74 47.77
N LYS A 246 -10.92 15.34 47.84
CA LYS A 246 -12.00 16.13 48.46
C LYS A 246 -12.59 15.39 49.65
#